data_AF-A0A820KFB8-F1
#
_entry.id   AF-A0A820KFB8-F1
#
_cell.length_a   1.000
_cell.length_b   1.000
_cell.length_c   1.000
_cell.angle_alpha   90.00
_cell.angle_beta   90.00
_cell.angle_gamma   90.00
#
_symmetry.space_group_name_H-M   'P 1'
#
loop_
_entity.id
_entity.type
_entity.pdbx_description
1 polymer ?
#
loop_
_entity_poly.entity_id
_entity_poly.type
_entity_poly.pdbx_seq_one_letter_code
_entity_poly.pdbx_strand_id
1 'polypeptide(L)'
;MLITQVFVIIIFTLPFCIVQIYGWYTASLVKDGLRLAVENLIYRVTGTIPYFAHISSFYMYTLTGTIFRKELIKIMKRCCHSNQNLMPVTQAETHNMSMLRSNL
;
A
#
# COMPACT_ATOMS: atom_id res chain seq x y z
N MET A 1 -14.93 -11.61 -3.98
CA MET A 1 -14.96 -10.27 -3.36
C MET A 1 -15.45 -10.34 -1.92
N LEU A 2 -16.68 -10.81 -1.67
CA LEU A 2 -17.20 -11.00 -0.30
C LEU A 2 -16.32 -11.94 0.53
N ILE A 3 -15.96 -13.11 -0.01
CA ILE A 3 -15.13 -14.10 0.68
C ILE A 3 -13.77 -13.51 1.09
N THR A 4 -13.08 -12.82 0.18
CA THR A 4 -11.77 -12.22 0.47
C THR A 4 -11.86 -11.14 1.54
N GLN A 5 -12.92 -10.33 1.52
CA GLN A 5 -13.18 -9.32 2.56
C GLN A 5 -13.45 -9.98 3.92
N VAL A 6 -14.23 -11.06 3.95
CA VAL A 6 -14.50 -11.84 5.18
C VAL A 6 -13.20 -12.42 5.74
N PHE A 7 -12.34 -13.00 4.90
CA PHE A 7 -11.03 -13.50 5.34
C PHE A 7 -10.13 -12.41 5.93
N VAL A 8 -10.08 -11.25 5.27
CA VAL A 8 -9.31 -10.08 5.73
C VAL A 8 -9.82 -9.61 7.10
N ILE A 9 -11.14 -9.51 7.27
CA ILE A 9 -11.75 -9.13 8.55
C ILE A 9 -11.42 -10.16 9.62
N ILE A 10 -11.55 -11.46 9.35
CA ILE A 10 -11.26 -12.53 10.32
C ILE A 10 -9.79 -12.45 10.78
N ILE A 11 -8.84 -12.35 9.84
CA ILE A 11 -7.41 -12.29 10.15
C ILE A 11 -7.07 -11.07 11.02
N PHE A 12 -7.68 -9.92 10.75
CA PHE A 12 -7.40 -8.70 11.51
C PHE A 12 -8.16 -8.60 12.85
N THR A 13 -9.30 -9.27 12.98
CA THR A 13 -10.12 -9.21 14.20
C THR A 13 -9.73 -10.30 15.21
N LEU A 14 -9.25 -11.45 14.73
CA LEU A 14 -8.90 -12.60 15.57
C LEU A 14 -7.83 -12.27 16.64
N PRO A 15 -6.71 -11.57 16.34
CA PRO A 15 -5.74 -11.17 17.35
C PRO A 15 -6.35 -10.32 18.47
N PHE A 16 -7.28 -9.42 18.11
CA PHE A 16 -7.97 -8.56 19.07
C PHE A 16 -8.83 -9.35 20.03
N CYS A 17 -9.61 -10.32 19.52
CA CYS A 17 -10.40 -11.21 20.35
C CYS A 17 -9.53 -12.03 21.32
N ILE A 18 -8.40 -12.55 20.85
CA ILE A 18 -7.47 -13.33 21.68
C ILE A 18 -6.92 -12.49 22.83
N VAL A 19 -6.48 -11.26 22.56
CA VAL A 19 -5.95 -10.35 23.58
C VAL A 19 -7.02 -9.95 24.60
N GLN A 20 -8.26 -9.74 24.17
CA GLN A 20 -9.38 -9.47 25.08
C GLN A 20 -9.66 -10.64 26.02
N ILE A 21 -9.76 -11.86 25.49
CA ILE A 21 -9.98 -13.07 26.29
C ILE A 21 -8.82 -13.28 27.27
N TYR A 22 -7.58 -13.10 26.82
CA TYR A 22 -6.40 -13.17 27.68
C TYR A 22 -6.44 -12.13 28.80
N GLY A 23 -6.81 -10.88 28.48
CA GLY A 23 -6.95 -9.81 29.46
C GLY A 23 -7.98 -10.13 30.53
N TRP A 24 -9.13 -10.67 30.14
CA TRP A 24 -10.18 -11.10 31.06
C TRP A 24 -9.72 -12.24 31.96
N TYR A 25 -9.09 -13.27 31.38
CA TYR A 25 -8.60 -14.42 32.13
C TYR A 25 -7.49 -14.06 33.13
N THR A 26 -6.65 -13.08 32.80
CA THR A 26 -5.52 -12.67 33.63
C THR A 26 -5.81 -11.45 34.52
N ALA A 27 -7.07 -11.00 34.59
CA ALA A 27 -7.44 -9.78 35.31
C ALA A 27 -7.16 -9.85 36.83
N SER A 28 -7.26 -11.03 37.43
CA SER A 28 -7.05 -11.25 38.88
C SER A 28 -5.61 -11.59 39.25
N LEU A 29 -4.73 -11.81 38.27
CA LEU A 29 -3.33 -12.15 38.53
C LEU A 29 -2.53 -10.89 38.85
N VAL A 30 -1.72 -10.95 39.90
CA VAL A 30 -0.71 -9.90 40.17
C VAL A 30 0.36 -9.99 39.09
N LYS A 31 0.59 -8.88 38.38
CA LYS A 31 1.50 -8.80 37.25
C LYS A 31 2.75 -8.02 37.65
N ASP A 32 3.91 -8.53 37.25
CA ASP A 32 5.17 -7.81 37.35
C ASP A 32 5.19 -6.59 36.39
N GLY A 33 5.99 -5.57 36.69
CA GLY A 33 6.04 -4.32 35.94
C GLY A 33 6.42 -4.51 34.47
N LEU A 34 7.36 -5.42 34.19
CA LEU A 34 7.73 -5.78 32.82
C LEU A 34 6.56 -6.44 32.07
N ARG A 35 5.85 -7.38 32.73
CA ARG A 35 4.70 -8.07 32.15
C ARG A 35 3.57 -7.08 31.83
N LEU A 36 3.30 -6.14 32.73
CA LEU A 36 2.30 -5.10 32.51
C LEU A 36 2.66 -4.21 31.32
N ALA A 37 3.94 -3.83 31.18
CA ALA A 37 4.40 -3.03 30.05
C ALA A 37 4.23 -3.75 28.71
N VAL A 38 4.59 -5.04 28.64
CA VAL A 38 4.43 -5.88 27.44
C VAL A 38 2.96 -6.07 27.10
N GLU A 39 2.12 -6.39 28.07
CA GLU A 39 0.68 -6.56 27.86
C GLU A 39 0.02 -5.27 27.37
N ASN A 40 0.41 -4.11 27.91
CA ASN A 40 -0.05 -2.81 27.43
C ASN A 40 0.39 -2.54 25.99
N LEU A 41 1.64 -2.83 25.63
CA LEU A 41 2.12 -2.69 24.25
C LEU A 41 1.31 -3.58 23.31
N ILE A 42 1.09 -4.84 23.67
CA ILE A 42 0.28 -5.78 22.89
C ILE A 42 -1.16 -5.27 22.74
N TYR A 43 -1.75 -4.73 23.81
CA TYR A 43 -3.10 -4.15 23.76
C TYR A 43 -3.17 -2.96 22.81
N ARG A 44 -2.18 -2.06 22.84
CA ARG A 44 -2.12 -0.89 21.95
C ARG A 44 -1.93 -1.32 20.50
N VAL A 45 -0.95 -2.18 20.22
CA VAL A 45 -0.69 -2.67 18.86
C VAL A 45 -1.91 -3.39 18.33
N THR A 46 -2.44 -4.35 19.07
CA THR A 46 -3.60 -5.15 18.63
C THR A 46 -4.86 -4.30 18.50
N GLY A 47 -5.04 -3.27 19.33
CA GLY A 47 -6.14 -2.31 19.19
C GLY A 47 -6.06 -1.45 17.94
N THR A 48 -4.87 -1.28 17.32
CA THR A 48 -4.73 -0.53 16.07
C THR A 48 -4.97 -1.36 14.81
N ILE A 49 -4.84 -2.69 14.90
CA ILE A 49 -4.99 -3.61 13.78
C ILE A 49 -6.37 -3.53 13.10
N PRO A 50 -7.51 -3.43 13.82
CA PRO A 50 -8.81 -3.28 13.20
C PRO A 50 -8.96 -2.06 12.29
N TYR A 51 -8.23 -0.96 12.53
CA TYR A 51 -8.26 0.21 11.64
C TYR A 51 -7.69 -0.12 10.26
N PHE A 52 -6.73 -1.06 10.16
CA PHE A 52 -6.25 -1.56 8.87
C PHE A 52 -7.31 -2.38 8.12
N ALA A 53 -8.23 -3.05 8.82
CA ALA A 53 -9.34 -3.75 8.19
C ALA A 53 -10.30 -2.78 7.46
N HIS A 54 -10.49 -1.58 8.01
CA HIS A 54 -11.30 -0.53 7.38
C HIS A 54 -10.61 0.04 6.12
N ILE A 55 -9.32 0.36 6.22
CA ILE A 55 -8.54 0.88 5.08
C ILE A 55 -8.42 -0.19 3.98
N SER A 56 -8.14 -1.44 4.35
CA SER A 56 -8.02 -2.54 3.39
C SER A 56 -9.34 -2.86 2.70
N SER A 57 -10.49 -2.69 3.35
CA SER A 57 -11.81 -2.84 2.71
C SER A 57 -12.00 -1.80 1.60
N PHE A 58 -11.61 -0.54 1.85
CA PHE A 58 -11.62 0.51 0.83
C PHE A 58 -10.69 0.17 -0.35
N TYR A 59 -9.45 -0.22 -0.06
CA TYR A 59 -8.48 -0.61 -1.10
C TYR A 59 -8.93 -1.85 -1.87
N MET A 60 -9.49 -2.86 -1.21
CA MET A 60 -10.04 -4.06 -1.86
C MET A 60 -11.18 -3.70 -2.80
N TYR A 61 -12.10 -2.82 -2.39
CA TYR A 61 -13.19 -2.37 -3.26
C TYR A 61 -12.64 -1.62 -4.47
N THR A 62 -11.71 -0.70 -4.25
CA THR A 62 -11.08 0.09 -5.31
C THR A 62 -10.29 -0.80 -6.26
N LEU A 63 -9.42 -1.69 -5.76
CA LEU A 63 -8.63 -2.60 -6.58
C LEU A 63 -9.45 -3.71 -7.23
N THR A 64 -10.57 -4.15 -6.66
CA THR A 64 -11.41 -5.22 -7.23
C THR A 64 -12.45 -4.68 -8.21
N GLY A 65 -12.77 -3.39 -8.14
CA GLY A 65 -13.65 -2.71 -9.08
C GLY A 65 -13.10 -2.80 -10.51
N THR A 66 -13.89 -3.40 -11.42
CA THR A 66 -13.54 -3.52 -12.84
C THR A 66 -13.34 -2.15 -13.50
N ILE A 67 -14.08 -1.14 -13.05
CA ILE A 67 -13.99 0.25 -13.50
C ILE A 67 -12.63 0.85 -13.12
N PHE A 68 -12.22 0.70 -11.86
CA PHE A 68 -10.95 1.24 -11.38
C PHE A 68 -9.75 0.54 -12.05
N ARG A 69 -9.80 -0.78 -12.23
CA ARG A 69 -8.76 -1.51 -12.97
C ARG A 69 -8.60 -1.01 -14.40
N LYS A 70 -9.71 -0.73 -15.10
CA LYS A 70 -9.68 -0.20 -16.48
C LYS A 70 -9.02 1.17 -16.53
N GLU A 71 -9.39 2.08 -15.63
CA GLU A 71 -8.78 3.42 -15.57
C GLU A 71 -7.32 3.37 -15.11
N LEU A 72 -6.95 2.50 -14.16
CA LEU A 72 -5.57 2.32 -13.73
C LEU A 72 -4.68 1.78 -14.86
N ILE A 73 -5.16 0.80 -15.62
CA ILE A 73 -4.45 0.30 -16.82
C ILE A 73 -4.29 1.41 -17.86
N LYS A 74 -5.31 2.27 -18.05
CA LYS A 74 -5.26 3.40 -18.98
C LYS A 74 -4.23 4.44 -18.55
N ILE A 75 -4.14 4.76 -17.26
CA ILE A 75 -3.14 5.68 -16.68
C ILE A 75 -1.74 5.09 -16.82
N MET A 76 -1.56 3.80 -16.49
CA MET A 76 -0.27 3.11 -16.65
C MET A 76 0.19 3.10 -18.10
N LYS A 77 -0.70 2.81 -19.06
CA LYS A 77 -0.38 2.87 -20.49
C LYS A 77 0.04 4.27 -20.92
N ARG A 78 -0.63 5.32 -20.42
CA ARG A 78 -0.22 6.72 -20.68
C ARG A 78 1.14 7.06 -20.08
N CYS A 79 1.44 6.62 -18.86
CA CYS A 79 2.74 6.88 -18.22
C CYS A 79 3.88 6.16 -18.96
N CYS A 80 3.67 4.89 -19.34
CA CYS A 80 4.68 4.15 -20.11
C CYS A 80 4.88 4.71 -21.52
N HIS A 81 3.82 5.23 -22.16
CA HIS A 81 3.94 5.84 -23.48
C HIS A 81 4.56 7.26 -23.42
N SER A 82 4.32 8.02 -22.34
CA SER A 82 4.89 9.36 -22.16
C SER A 82 6.41 9.35 -22.05
N ASN A 83 7.01 8.22 -21.66
CA ASN A 83 8.46 8.08 -21.56
C ASN A 83 9.14 7.79 -22.93
N GLN A 84 8.37 7.52 -23.99
CA GLN A 84 8.91 7.30 -25.35
C GLN A 84 8.99 8.58 -26.18
N ASN A 85 8.36 9.68 -25.76
CA ASN A 85 8.39 10.96 -26.49
C ASN A 85 9.39 11.97 -25.91
N LEU A 86 10.16 11.60 -24.89
CA LEU A 86 11.16 12.46 -24.25
C LEU A 86 12.60 12.12 -24.69
N MET A 87 12.84 11.93 -25.99
CA MET A 87 14.09 12.18 -26.74
C MET A 87 13.96 11.57 -28.15
N PRO A 88 14.25 12.31 -29.24
CA PRO A 88 15.58 12.88 -29.48
C PRO A 88 15.53 14.33 -29.97
N VAL A 89 15.79 15.30 -29.09
CA VAL A 89 16.23 16.65 -29.51
C VAL A 89 17.76 16.68 -29.43
N THR A 90 18.40 15.81 -30.21
CA THR A 90 19.86 15.79 -30.36
C THR A 90 20.25 15.27 -31.76
N GLN A 91 19.47 15.65 -32.78
CA GLN A 91 19.84 15.43 -34.19
C GLN A 91 19.69 16.69 -35.08
N ALA A 92 19.33 17.85 -34.51
CA ALA A 92 19.23 19.09 -35.29
C ALA A 92 20.54 19.90 -35.36
N GLU A 93 21.55 19.62 -34.52
CA GLU A 93 22.80 20.41 -34.52
C GLU A 93 23.96 19.78 -35.30
N THR A 94 23.92 18.49 -35.64
CA THR A 94 24.99 17.84 -36.41
C THR A 94 24.89 18.09 -37.92
N HIS A 95 23.79 18.63 -38.43
CA HIS A 95 23.64 18.96 -39.86
C HIS A 95 24.03 20.40 -40.22
N ASN A 96 24.23 21.28 -39.23
CA ASN A 96 24.66 22.67 -39.47
C ASN A 96 26.17 22.89 -39.33
N MET A 97 26.91 21.97 -38.68
CA MET A 97 28.38 22.07 -38.63
C MET A 97 29.09 21.48 -39.86
N SER A 98 28.45 20.65 -40.68
CA SER A 98 29.06 20.12 -41.91
C SER A 98 29.05 21.12 -43.07
N MET A 99 28.19 22.14 -43.05
CA MET A 99 28.19 23.23 -44.05
C MET A 99 29.21 24.35 -43.75
N LEU A 100 29.64 24.51 -42.50
CA LEU A 100 30.63 25.53 -42.12
C LEU A 100 32.07 25.13 -42.46
N ARG A 101 32.31 23.88 -42.87
CA ARG A 101 33.65 23.38 -43.24
C ARG A 101 33.94 23.37 -44.74
N SER A 102 33.00 23.78 -45.59
CA SER A 102 33.19 23.85 -47.05
C SER A 102 33.45 25.28 -47.56
N ASN A 103 33.59 26.27 -46.67
CA ASN A 103 33.81 27.69 -47.01
C ASN A 103 35.13 28.25 -46.44
N LEU A 104 36.07 27.37 -46.08
CA LEU A 104 37.44 27.68 -45.66
C LEU A 104 38.39 26.73 -46.38
#